data_AF-A0A7Y9HVT4-F1
#
_entry.id   AF-A0A7Y9HVT4-F1
#
_cell.length_a   1.000
_cell.length_b   1.000
_cell.length_c   1.000
_cell.angle_alpha   90.00
_cell.angle_beta   90.00
_cell.angle_gamma   90.00
#
_symmetry.space_group_name_H-M   'P 1'
#
loop_
_entity.id
_entity.type
_entity.pdbx_description
1 polymer ?
#
loop_
_entity_poly.entity_id
_entity_poly.type
_entity_poly.pdbx_seq_one_letter_code
_entity_poly.pdbx_strand_id
1 'polypeptide(L)' 'MESILVHPENAEQLKTVKAVLKALKVQFEPQPEILPPHVLQGIEESRRQHQNGQTISLQEFKEKHLLKK' A
#
# COMPACT_ATOMS: atom_id res chain seq x y z
N MET A 1 -20.84 10.90 -19.70
CA MET A 1 -19.53 10.65 -20.34
C MET A 1 -18.87 9.51 -19.58
N GLU A 2 -18.19 8.62 -20.28
CA GLU A 2 -17.59 7.41 -19.70
C GLU A 2 -16.17 7.69 -19.21
N SER A 3 -15.79 7.07 -18.10
CA SER A 3 -14.43 7.13 -17.55
C SER A 3 -13.57 6.02 -18.13
N ILE A 4 -12.29 6.31 -18.37
CA ILE A 4 -11.32 5.32 -18.86
C ILE A 4 -10.43 4.90 -17.71
N LEU A 5 -10.28 3.60 -17.50
CA LEU A 5 -9.38 3.01 -16.52
C LEU A 5 -8.19 2.39 -17.24
N VAL A 6 -6.98 2.76 -16.81
CA VAL A 6 -5.74 2.36 -17.47
C VAL A 6 -4.91 1.55 -16.48
N HIS A 7 -4.42 0.39 -16.92
CA HIS A 7 -3.57 -0.51 -16.14
C HIS A 7 -2.16 -0.60 -16.74
N PRO A 8 -1.25 0.33 -16.42
CA PRO A 8 0.14 0.21 -16.85
C PRO A 8 0.82 -0.98 -16.18
N GLU A 9 1.58 -1.75 -16.94
CA GLU A 9 2.31 -2.94 -16.44
C GLU A 9 3.65 -2.59 -15.81
N ASN A 10 4.18 -1.40 -16.12
CA ASN A 10 5.48 -0.95 -15.63
C ASN A 10 5.55 0.57 -15.45
N ALA A 11 6.63 1.02 -14.80
CA ALA A 11 6.84 2.43 -14.46
C ALA A 11 6.96 3.34 -15.69
N GLU A 12 7.54 2.86 -16.80
CA GLU A 12 7.69 3.64 -18.03
C GLU A 12 6.34 3.91 -18.71
N GLN A 13 5.48 2.89 -18.78
CA GLN A 13 4.12 3.04 -19.29
C GLN A 13 3.33 4.05 -18.45
N LEU A 14 3.36 3.94 -17.11
CA LEU A 14 2.67 4.88 -16.23
C LEU A 14 3.16 6.32 -16.42
N LYS A 15 4.49 6.52 -16.54
CA LYS A 15 5.09 7.82 -16.79
C LYS A 15 4.62 8.42 -18.12
N THR A 16 4.57 7.59 -19.16
CA THR A 16 4.14 7.99 -20.50
C THR A 16 2.66 8.39 -20.52
N VAL A 17 1.78 7.56 -19.93
CA VAL A 17 0.34 7.85 -19.80
C VAL A 17 0.12 9.19 -19.08
N LYS A 18 0.79 9.40 -17.93
CA LYS A 18 0.71 10.66 -17.19
C LYS A 18 1.15 11.86 -18.03
N ALA A 19 2.22 11.72 -18.82
CA ALA A 19 2.72 12.81 -19.67
C ALA A 19 1.73 13.18 -20.79
N VAL A 20 1.15 12.18 -21.45
CA VAL A 20 0.14 12.38 -22.51
C VAL A 20 -1.10 13.04 -21.95
N LEU A 21 -1.64 12.55 -20.83
CA LEU A 21 -2.84 13.12 -20.20
C LEU A 21 -2.62 14.59 -19.78
N LYS A 22 -1.43 14.92 -19.24
CA LYS A 22 -1.04 16.30 -18.92
C LYS A 22 -0.98 17.18 -20.16
N ALA A 23 -0.38 16.70 -21.25
CA ALA A 23 -0.27 17.45 -22.50
C ALA A 23 -1.65 17.78 -23.10
N LEU A 24 -2.60 16.84 -22.97
CA LEU A 24 -4.00 17.03 -23.38
C LEU A 24 -4.82 17.86 -22.40
N LYS A 25 -4.24 18.31 -21.28
CA LYS A 25 -4.92 19.03 -20.19
C LYS A 25 -6.12 18.26 -19.62
N VAL A 26 -6.06 16.92 -19.68
CA VAL A 26 -7.06 16.04 -19.09
C VAL A 26 -6.74 15.89 -17.61
N GLN A 27 -7.73 16.13 -16.76
CA GLN A 27 -7.60 15.86 -15.32
C GLN A 27 -7.67 14.34 -15.10
N PHE A 28 -6.75 13.83 -14.28
CA PHE A 28 -6.73 12.42 -13.90
C PHE A 28 -6.41 12.30 -12.41
N GLU A 29 -6.99 11.30 -11.78
CA GLU A 29 -6.75 10.98 -10.38
C GLU A 29 -6.15 9.57 -10.31
N PRO A 30 -5.06 9.38 -9.54
CA PRO A 30 -4.64 8.02 -9.21
C PRO A 30 -5.73 7.39 -8.37
N GLN A 31 -6.17 6.20 -8.74
CA GLN A 31 -7.08 5.45 -7.90
C GLN A 31 -6.30 4.97 -6.67
N PRO A 32 -6.63 5.43 -5.46
CA PRO A 32 -5.95 4.94 -4.27
C PRO A 32 -6.26 3.46 -4.11
N GLU A 33 -5.26 2.70 -3.68
CA GLU A 33 -5.47 1.31 -3.28
C GLU A 33 -6.28 1.33 -1.98
N ILE A 34 -7.59 1.06 -2.08
CA ILE A 34 -8.48 1.06 -0.92
C ILE A 34 -8.26 -0.25 -0.18
N LEU A 35 -7.49 -0.21 0.90
CA LEU A 35 -7.36 -1.33 1.82
C LEU A 35 -8.67 -1.53 2.58
N PRO A 36 -9.10 -2.79 2.83
CA PRO A 36 -10.27 -3.06 3.67
C PRO A 36 -10.14 -2.42 5.07
N PRO A 37 -11.25 -2.00 5.72
CA PRO A 37 -11.21 -1.29 7.00
C PRO A 37 -10.43 -2.02 8.11
N HIS A 38 -10.54 -3.35 8.17
CA HIS A 38 -9.83 -4.16 9.17
C HIS A 38 -8.30 -4.13 8.97
N VAL A 39 -7.83 -4.00 7.71
CA VAL A 39 -6.39 -3.88 7.40
C VAL A 39 -5.88 -2.53 7.87
N LEU A 40 -6.61 -1.45 7.60
CA LEU A 40 -6.26 -0.11 8.08
C LEU A 40 -6.20 -0.04 9.61
N GLN A 41 -7.18 -0.67 10.28
CA GLN A 41 -7.18 -0.77 11.75
C GLN A 41 -5.97 -1.54 12.28
N GLY A 42 -5.62 -2.68 11.66
CA GLY A 42 -4.45 -3.46 12.06
C GLY A 42 -3.13 -2.72 11.86
N ILE A 43 -3.00 -1.92 10.78
CA ILE A 43 -1.82 -1.06 10.55
C ILE A 43 -1.71 0.00 11.67
N GLU A 44 -2.81 0.67 11.99
CA GLU A 44 -2.82 1.70 13.04
C GLU A 44 -2.51 1.10 14.42
N GLU A 45 -3.07 -0.06 14.73
CA GLU A 45 -2.77 -0.78 15.97
C GLU A 45 -1.29 -1.16 16.03
N SER A 46 -0.74 -1.73 14.95
CA SER A 46 0.67 -2.12 14.88
C SER A 46 1.60 -0.92 15.10
N ARG A 47 1.26 0.23 14.52
CA ARG A 47 1.99 1.49 14.72
C ARG A 47 1.94 1.94 16.18
N ARG A 48 0.77 1.87 16.83
CA ARG A 48 0.62 2.19 18.25
C ARG A 48 1.44 1.25 19.13
N GLN A 49 1.40 -0.06 18.87
CA GLN A 49 2.17 -1.06 19.59
C GLN A 49 3.69 -0.79 19.46
N HIS A 50 4.16 -0.43 18.27
CA HIS A 50 5.56 -0.04 18.06
C HIS A 50 5.97 1.18 18.89
N GLN A 51 5.16 2.24 18.87
CA GLN A 51 5.41 3.45 19.66
C GLN A 51 5.45 3.17 21.17
N ASN A 52 4.65 2.20 21.64
CA ASN A 52 4.63 1.78 23.03
C ASN A 52 5.72 0.74 23.38
N GLY A 53 6.62 0.39 22.46
CA GLY A 53 7.66 -0.62 22.68
C GLY A 53 7.13 -2.05 22.81
N GLN A 54 5.93 -2.33 22.31
CA GLN A 54 5.25 -3.64 22.40
C GLN A 54 5.56 -4.55 21.20
N THR A 55 6.65 -4.29 20.48
CA THR A 55 7.10 -5.10 19.34
C THR A 55 8.26 -5.99 19.73
N ILE A 56 8.29 -7.20 19.20
CA ILE A 56 9.43 -8.10 19.29
C ILE A 56 10.02 -8.33 17.89
N SER A 57 11.29 -8.70 17.83
CA SER A 57 11.91 -9.09 16.57
C SER A 57 11.29 -10.39 16.04
N LEU A 58 11.41 -10.60 14.73
CA LEU A 58 10.97 -11.85 14.11
C LEU A 58 11.71 -13.06 14.67
N GLN A 59 12.98 -12.90 15.04
CA GLN A 59 13.78 -13.99 15.63
C GLN A 59 13.23 -14.38 17.01
N GLU A 60 13.00 -13.41 17.89
CA GLU A 60 12.41 -13.65 19.22
C GLU A 60 11.01 -14.28 19.11
N PHE A 61 10.20 -13.83 18.15
CA PHE A 61 8.89 -14.43 17.89
C PHE A 61 9.02 -15.92 17.53
N LYS A 62 9.92 -16.26 16.59
CA LYS A 62 10.15 -17.65 16.17
C LYS A 62 10.59 -18.53 17.33
N GLU A 63 11.54 -18.05 18.14
CA GLU A 63 12.02 -18.78 19.31
C GLU A 63 10.93 -19.01 20.35
N LYS A 64 10.10 -17.99 20.61
CA LYS A 64 9.05 -18.05 21.63
C LYS A 64 7.85 -18.89 21.22
N HIS A 65 7.45 -18.84 19.94
CA HIS A 65 6.17 -19.37 19.49
C HIS A 65 6.25 -20.51 18.47
N LEU A 66 7.38 -20.70 17.79
CA LEU A 66 7.51 -21.69 16.70
C LEU A 66 8.56 -22.77 16.97
N LEU A 67 9.62 -22.46 17.74
CA LEU A 67 10.76 -23.37 17.97
C LEU A 67 10.74 -24.05 19.34
N LYS A 68 9.89 -23.62 20.28
CA LYS A 68 9.65 -24.36 21.53
C LYS A 68 8.71 -25.52 21.24
N LYS A 69 9.26 -26.66 20.84
CA LYS A 69 8.60 -27.97 20.84
C LYS A 69 9.40 -28.93 21.68
#